data_AF-A0A956YEA7-F1
#
_entry.id   AF-A0A956YEA7-F1
#
_cell.length_a   1.000
_cell.length_b   1.000
_cell.length_c   1.000
_cell.angle_alpha   90.00
_cell.angle_beta   90.00
_cell.angle_gamma   90.00
#
_symmetry.space_group_name_H-M   'P 1'
#
loop_
_entity.id
_entity.type
_entity.pdbx_description
1 polymer ?
#
loop_
_entity_poly.entity_id
_entity_poly.type
_entity_poly.pdbx_seq_one_letter_code
_entity_poly.pdbx_strand_id
1 'polypeptide(L)'
;MTRQRNSKRAERRAERLALPLLQMDFGTVRNAQRPFDFLAPEQIQKIHDASLHILENVGVDFLDDEALSIWARAGAKVDFASRHVWIDRGLLLETIASAPPSFTWRARNPAHDVLIGENSIAFGPNGGMVYAQDLVNGRRPGTFNDYQNFVRLSQMAPQLHFAAWEQVAPQDIPVNTRHLHRLLAGFELADKAVMEAAHGRIITSDCLKMAEIVFGSLDGDPVIGDVINVNSPLRFDDRMLGGLLTYARAGQVTFITPFILAGAMSPVTMAAAFAQQNAEALAGIALTQLARPGAPVIYGGFTTNVDLKSGSPAFGTPEGAWALLVGGQLARFYNLPYRGSGS
;
A
#
# COMPACT_ATOMS: atom_id res chain seq x y z
N MET A 1 -54.15 -4.74 0.41
CA MET A 1 -52.99 -4.97 -0.50
C MET A 1 -51.68 -4.35 0.00
N THR A 2 -51.68 -3.26 0.75
CA THR A 2 -50.47 -2.56 1.26
C THR A 2 -49.67 -3.35 2.31
N ARG A 3 -50.36 -4.09 3.20
CA ARG A 3 -49.73 -4.88 4.29
C ARG A 3 -48.92 -6.08 3.78
N GLN A 4 -49.40 -6.74 2.71
CA GLN A 4 -48.78 -7.92 2.08
C GLN A 4 -47.61 -7.54 1.14
N ARG A 5 -47.60 -6.32 0.60
CA ARG A 5 -46.45 -5.74 -0.10
C ARG A 5 -45.31 -5.38 0.85
N ASN A 6 -45.65 -4.89 2.04
CA ASN A 6 -44.66 -4.60 3.09
C ASN A 6 -44.05 -5.87 3.68
N SER A 7 -44.81 -6.97 3.81
CA SER A 7 -44.27 -8.26 4.29
C SER A 7 -43.28 -8.87 3.30
N LYS A 8 -43.60 -8.92 2.01
CA LYS A 8 -42.67 -9.44 0.98
C LYS A 8 -41.39 -8.61 0.84
N ARG A 9 -41.46 -7.30 1.09
CA ARG A 9 -40.28 -6.42 1.11
C ARG A 9 -39.41 -6.68 2.35
N ALA A 10 -40.04 -6.94 3.49
CA ALA A 10 -39.35 -7.29 4.73
C ALA A 10 -38.69 -8.68 4.63
N GLU A 11 -39.38 -9.68 4.07
CA GLU A 11 -38.84 -11.02 3.82
C GLU A 11 -37.63 -10.98 2.89
N ARG A 12 -37.72 -10.29 1.74
CA ARG A 12 -36.57 -10.12 0.83
C ARG A 12 -35.40 -9.37 1.48
N ARG A 13 -35.67 -8.45 2.40
CA ARG A 13 -34.61 -7.76 3.16
C ARG A 13 -33.97 -8.72 4.16
N ALA A 14 -34.76 -9.54 4.85
CA ALA A 14 -34.26 -10.55 5.78
C ALA A 14 -33.40 -11.60 5.06
N GLU A 15 -33.84 -12.12 3.91
CA GLU A 15 -33.07 -13.04 3.08
C GLU A 15 -31.74 -12.43 2.61
N ARG A 16 -31.73 -11.15 2.21
CA ARG A 16 -30.49 -10.45 1.82
C ARG A 16 -29.53 -10.26 2.99
N LEU A 17 -30.04 -10.03 4.20
CA LEU A 17 -29.23 -9.91 5.42
C LEU A 17 -28.83 -11.28 5.99
N ALA A 18 -29.46 -12.37 5.52
CA ALA A 18 -29.12 -13.74 5.88
C ALA A 18 -27.93 -14.30 5.07
N LEU A 19 -27.29 -13.49 4.22
CA LEU A 19 -26.06 -13.88 3.54
C LEU A 19 -24.99 -14.20 4.59
N PRO A 20 -24.42 -15.42 4.63
CA PRO A 20 -23.47 -15.82 5.66
C PRO A 20 -22.27 -14.87 5.79
N LEU A 21 -21.82 -14.29 4.67
CA LEU A 21 -20.72 -13.33 4.63
C LEU A 21 -21.00 -12.06 5.46
N LEU A 22 -22.25 -11.59 5.47
CA LEU A 22 -22.68 -10.39 6.22
C LEU A 22 -22.95 -10.68 7.70
N GLN A 23 -22.95 -11.95 8.09
CA GLN A 23 -23.14 -12.38 9.49
C GLN A 23 -21.82 -12.63 10.23
N MET A 24 -20.68 -12.52 9.55
CA MET A 24 -19.39 -12.61 10.20
C MET A 24 -19.09 -11.31 10.97
N ASP A 25 -18.45 -11.44 12.12
CA ASP A 25 -18.04 -10.28 12.90
C ASP A 25 -16.84 -9.58 12.24
N PHE A 26 -16.82 -8.25 12.33
CA PHE A 26 -15.61 -7.48 12.07
C PHE A 26 -14.64 -7.69 13.24
N GLY A 27 -13.36 -7.85 12.95
CA GLY A 27 -12.33 -7.87 13.97
C GLY A 27 -10.97 -8.18 13.40
N THR A 28 -9.93 -7.99 14.22
CA THR A 28 -8.55 -8.30 13.83
C THR A 28 -8.40 -9.79 13.55
N VAL A 29 -8.16 -10.14 12.28
CA VAL A 29 -7.79 -11.50 11.91
C VAL A 29 -6.37 -11.76 12.40
N ARG A 30 -6.18 -12.75 13.27
CA ARG A 30 -4.86 -13.21 13.70
C ARG A 30 -4.53 -14.55 13.04
N ASN A 31 -3.38 -14.63 12.40
CA ASN A 31 -2.88 -15.88 11.88
C ASN A 31 -2.39 -16.77 13.04
N ALA A 32 -3.11 -17.85 13.30
CA ALA A 32 -2.76 -18.82 14.33
C ALA A 32 -1.61 -19.75 13.91
N GLN A 33 -1.32 -19.84 12.61
CA GLN A 33 -0.21 -20.63 12.09
C GLN A 33 1.09 -19.84 12.18
N ARG A 34 2.21 -20.55 12.36
CA ARG A 34 3.52 -19.94 12.19
C ARG A 34 3.68 -19.48 10.74
N PRO A 35 4.35 -18.34 10.49
CA PRO A 35 4.66 -17.92 9.13
C PRO A 35 5.42 -19.03 8.41
N PHE A 36 5.06 -19.28 7.15
CA PHE A 36 5.77 -20.23 6.32
C PHE A 36 7.07 -19.59 5.83
N ASP A 37 8.19 -20.25 6.14
CA ASP A 37 9.51 -19.82 5.72
C ASP A 37 9.93 -20.56 4.43
N PHE A 38 9.77 -19.87 3.29
CA PHE A 38 10.03 -20.44 1.97
C PHE A 38 11.52 -20.63 1.68
N LEU A 39 12.35 -19.67 2.11
CA LEU A 39 13.81 -19.73 2.03
C LEU A 39 14.41 -20.04 3.40
N ALA A 40 15.52 -20.79 3.39
CA ALA A 40 16.34 -21.01 4.58
C ALA A 40 17.00 -19.70 5.05
N PRO A 41 17.38 -19.58 6.34
CA PRO A 41 18.00 -18.37 6.88
C PRO A 41 19.21 -17.86 6.09
N GLU A 42 20.08 -18.76 5.63
CA GLU A 42 21.28 -18.42 4.86
C GLU A 42 20.94 -17.90 3.46
N GLN A 43 19.80 -18.31 2.89
CA GLN A 43 19.31 -17.82 1.61
C GLN A 43 18.69 -16.42 1.75
N ILE A 44 17.94 -16.17 2.83
CA ILE A 44 17.45 -14.82 3.15
C ILE A 44 18.62 -13.86 3.35
N GLN A 45 19.67 -14.29 4.08
CA GLN A 45 20.88 -13.49 4.27
C GLN A 45 21.55 -13.12 2.94
N LYS A 46 21.63 -14.06 1.99
CA LYS A 46 22.17 -13.77 0.65
C LYS A 46 21.36 -12.72 -0.11
N ILE A 47 20.03 -12.77 -0.02
CA ILE A 47 19.17 -11.74 -0.66
C ILE A 47 19.38 -10.39 0.03
N HIS A 48 19.44 -10.37 1.36
CA HIS A 48 19.76 -9.17 2.14
C HIS A 48 21.10 -8.56 1.72
N ASP A 49 22.19 -9.34 1.73
CA ASP A 49 23.53 -8.88 1.37
C ASP A 49 23.58 -8.35 -0.08
N ALA A 50 22.89 -9.02 -1.01
CA ALA A 50 22.77 -8.55 -2.39
C ALA A 50 22.00 -7.23 -2.49
N SER A 51 20.98 -7.03 -1.66
CA SER A 51 20.19 -5.78 -1.61
C SER A 51 21.04 -4.62 -1.10
N LEU A 52 21.83 -4.85 -0.04
CA LEU A 52 22.77 -3.87 0.49
C LEU A 52 23.84 -3.52 -0.55
N HIS A 53 24.37 -4.53 -1.25
CA HIS A 53 25.34 -4.30 -2.32
C HIS A 53 24.77 -3.41 -3.43
N ILE A 54 23.51 -3.62 -3.83
CA ILE A 54 22.82 -2.74 -4.79
C ILE A 54 22.79 -1.30 -4.28
N LEU A 55 22.35 -1.07 -3.05
CA LEU A 55 22.23 0.29 -2.50
C LEU A 55 23.58 1.01 -2.34
N GLU A 56 24.63 0.28 -1.98
CA GLU A 56 25.97 0.85 -1.75
C GLU A 56 26.74 1.11 -3.05
N ASN A 57 26.62 0.21 -4.04
CA ASN A 57 27.50 0.18 -5.22
C ASN A 57 26.79 0.59 -6.51
N VAL A 58 25.50 0.25 -6.64
CA VAL A 58 24.68 0.65 -7.79
C VAL A 58 23.98 1.96 -7.51
N GLY A 59 23.35 2.09 -6.34
CA GLY A 59 22.59 3.27 -5.90
C GLY A 59 21.18 3.35 -6.48
N VAL A 60 20.47 4.42 -6.15
CA VAL A 60 19.05 4.66 -6.46
C VAL A 60 18.84 6.11 -6.88
N ASP A 61 18.02 6.33 -7.91
CA ASP A 61 17.62 7.67 -8.34
C ASP A 61 16.50 8.22 -7.45
N PHE A 62 16.65 9.45 -6.95
CA PHE A 62 15.61 10.19 -6.23
C PHE A 62 15.33 11.50 -6.96
N LEU A 63 14.23 11.56 -7.71
CA LEU A 63 13.93 12.69 -8.59
C LEU A 63 13.35 13.92 -7.87
N ASP A 64 13.76 14.19 -6.63
CA ASP A 64 13.24 15.28 -5.81
C ASP A 64 14.37 15.95 -5.00
N ASP A 65 14.52 17.27 -5.12
CA ASP A 65 15.64 18.03 -4.54
C ASP A 65 15.63 17.99 -3.01
N GLU A 66 14.44 17.93 -2.41
CA GLU A 66 14.28 17.82 -0.97
C GLU A 66 14.66 16.42 -0.47
N ALA A 67 14.24 15.36 -1.17
CA ALA A 67 14.67 13.98 -0.87
C ALA A 67 16.20 13.83 -0.95
N LEU A 68 16.83 14.37 -2.00
CA LEU A 68 18.30 14.39 -2.14
C LEU A 68 18.97 15.13 -0.97
N SER A 69 18.40 16.26 -0.56
CA SER A 69 18.90 17.04 0.57
C SER A 69 18.75 16.30 1.91
N ILE A 70 17.67 15.52 2.09
CA ILE A 70 17.48 14.67 3.27
C ILE A 70 18.57 13.60 3.32
N TRP A 71 18.82 12.90 2.21
CA TRP A 71 19.87 11.89 2.11
C TRP A 71 21.27 12.45 2.38
N ALA A 72 21.60 13.61 1.80
CA ALA A 72 22.89 14.25 2.02
C ALA A 72 23.10 14.64 3.49
N ARG A 73 22.06 15.16 4.16
CA ARG A 73 22.11 15.48 5.60
C ARG A 73 22.26 14.23 6.47
N ALA A 74 21.69 13.11 6.05
CA ALA A 74 21.84 11.83 6.72
C ALA A 74 23.22 11.18 6.51
N GLY A 75 24.07 11.75 5.64
CA GLY A 75 25.41 11.26 5.38
C GLY A 75 25.52 10.28 4.20
N ALA A 76 24.46 10.10 3.43
CA ALA A 76 24.53 9.33 2.18
C ALA A 76 25.37 10.07 1.13
N LYS A 77 25.98 9.33 0.22
CA LYS A 77 26.68 9.92 -0.93
C LYS A 77 25.64 10.29 -1.97
N VAL A 78 25.56 11.58 -2.32
CA VAL A 78 24.56 12.11 -3.25
C VAL A 78 25.25 12.80 -4.42
N ASP A 79 24.86 12.44 -5.64
CA ASP A 79 25.10 13.24 -6.83
C ASP A 79 23.82 14.00 -7.20
N PHE A 80 23.82 15.30 -6.91
CA PHE A 80 22.68 16.17 -7.18
C PHE A 80 22.42 16.41 -8.67
N ALA A 81 23.46 16.32 -9.52
CA ALA A 81 23.33 16.57 -10.95
C ALA A 81 22.60 15.40 -11.65
N SER A 82 22.98 14.17 -11.31
CA SER A 82 22.30 12.96 -11.80
C SER A 82 21.10 12.55 -10.97
N ARG A 83 20.86 13.20 -9.82
CA ARG A 83 19.79 12.88 -8.85
C ARG A 83 19.92 11.47 -8.27
N HIS A 84 21.14 11.06 -7.97
CA HIS A 84 21.48 9.69 -7.64
C HIS A 84 22.07 9.58 -6.22
N VAL A 85 21.69 8.53 -5.49
CA VAL A 85 22.07 8.32 -4.09
C VAL A 85 22.65 6.92 -3.89
N TRP A 86 23.83 6.85 -3.27
CA TRP A 86 24.40 5.62 -2.73
C TRP A 86 24.28 5.61 -1.22
N ILE A 87 23.75 4.51 -0.67
CA ILE A 87 23.37 4.40 0.73
C ILE A 87 24.26 3.36 1.39
N ASP A 88 25.05 3.79 2.38
CA ASP A 88 25.85 2.90 3.22
C ASP A 88 24.95 1.95 4.02
N ARG A 89 25.35 0.67 4.17
CA ARG A 89 24.53 -0.30 4.93
C ARG A 89 24.34 0.07 6.39
N GLY A 90 25.33 0.68 7.04
CA GLY A 90 25.24 1.09 8.44
C GLY A 90 24.18 2.16 8.60
N LEU A 91 24.27 3.21 7.76
CA LEU A 91 23.26 4.26 7.68
C LEU A 91 21.87 3.68 7.43
N LEU A 92 21.74 2.79 6.44
CA LEU A 92 20.45 2.19 6.08
C LEU A 92 19.84 1.42 7.27
N LEU A 93 20.60 0.48 7.84
CA LEU A 93 20.11 -0.42 8.88
C LEU A 93 19.80 0.32 10.19
N GLU A 94 20.61 1.31 10.55
CA GLU A 94 20.32 2.19 11.68
C GLU A 94 19.02 2.99 11.46
N THR A 95 18.85 3.53 10.25
CA THR A 95 17.68 4.36 9.91
C THR A 95 16.38 3.55 9.96
N ILE A 96 16.32 2.39 9.31
CA ILE A 96 15.10 1.58 9.25
C ILE A 96 14.71 0.98 10.60
N ALA A 97 15.66 0.82 11.53
CA ALA A 97 15.39 0.29 12.87
C ALA A 97 14.46 1.18 13.71
N SER A 98 14.28 2.45 13.32
CA SER A 98 13.32 3.37 13.95
C SER A 98 11.88 3.16 13.51
N ALA A 99 11.63 2.37 12.45
CA ALA A 99 10.29 2.07 11.98
C ALA A 99 9.51 1.20 12.99
N PRO A 100 8.24 1.50 13.28
CA PRO A 100 7.46 0.73 14.23
C PRO A 100 7.09 -0.66 13.64
N PRO A 101 7.26 -1.76 14.40
CA PRO A 101 6.92 -3.11 13.93
C PRO A 101 5.42 -3.39 13.89
N SER A 102 4.64 -2.56 14.59
CA SER A 102 3.19 -2.57 14.58
C SER A 102 2.64 -1.19 14.95
N PHE A 103 1.42 -0.92 14.53
CA PHE A 103 0.67 0.28 14.88
C PHE A 103 -0.83 0.03 14.70
N THR A 104 -1.65 0.88 15.31
CA THR A 104 -3.10 0.87 15.07
C THR A 104 -3.41 1.87 13.97
N TRP A 105 -4.07 1.43 12.90
CA TRP A 105 -4.63 2.32 11.91
C TRP A 105 -6.05 2.68 12.30
N ARG A 106 -6.24 3.93 12.71
CA ARG A 106 -7.49 4.43 13.26
C ARG A 106 -8.52 4.66 12.16
N ALA A 107 -9.73 4.20 12.43
CA ALA A 107 -10.91 4.45 11.63
C ALA A 107 -11.76 5.56 12.28
N ARG A 108 -12.70 6.13 11.51
CA ARG A 108 -13.65 7.12 12.05
C ARG A 108 -14.52 6.52 13.16
N ASN A 109 -14.88 5.25 13.03
CA ASN A 109 -15.49 4.46 14.09
C ASN A 109 -14.40 3.58 14.73
N PRO A 110 -14.02 3.79 16.01
CA PRO A 110 -12.98 3.00 16.67
C PRO A 110 -13.24 1.49 16.71
N ALA A 111 -14.49 1.05 16.53
CA ALA A 111 -14.81 -0.37 16.38
C ALA A 111 -14.23 -1.00 15.10
N HIS A 112 -13.77 -0.16 14.15
CA HIS A 112 -13.13 -0.56 12.90
C HIS A 112 -11.65 -0.20 12.84
N ASP A 113 -11.02 0.13 13.97
CA ASP A 113 -9.58 0.29 14.04
C ASP A 113 -8.87 -1.01 13.61
N VAL A 114 -7.80 -0.87 12.85
CA VAL A 114 -7.09 -2.01 12.24
C VAL A 114 -5.70 -2.10 12.84
N LEU A 115 -5.40 -3.19 13.54
CA LEU A 115 -4.04 -3.50 13.93
C LEU A 115 -3.22 -3.90 12.70
N ILE A 116 -2.08 -3.26 12.49
CA ILE A 116 -1.11 -3.60 11.45
C ILE A 116 0.17 -4.10 12.11
N GLY A 117 0.73 -5.21 11.59
CA GLY A 117 1.93 -5.85 12.12
C GLY A 117 1.64 -7.09 12.98
N GLU A 118 2.64 -7.57 13.72
CA GLU A 118 2.57 -8.82 14.49
C GLU A 118 2.14 -10.02 13.61
N ASN A 119 1.19 -10.83 14.08
CA ASN A 119 0.52 -11.89 13.32
C ASN A 119 -0.88 -11.48 12.83
N SER A 120 -1.18 -10.18 12.79
CA SER A 120 -2.45 -9.68 12.27
C SER A 120 -2.48 -9.73 10.74
N ILE A 121 -3.67 -9.89 10.16
CA ILE A 121 -3.91 -9.82 8.73
C ILE A 121 -5.04 -8.82 8.49
N ALA A 122 -4.76 -7.78 7.70
CA ALA A 122 -5.75 -6.82 7.25
C ALA A 122 -5.99 -7.00 5.74
N PHE A 123 -7.20 -7.42 5.38
CA PHE A 123 -7.67 -7.39 3.99
C PHE A 123 -8.31 -6.04 3.66
N GLY A 124 -8.14 -5.56 2.44
CA GLY A 124 -8.87 -4.42 1.92
C GLY A 124 -9.06 -4.53 0.41
N PRO A 125 -9.79 -3.59 -0.19
CA PRO A 125 -10.11 -3.66 -1.61
C PRO A 125 -8.89 -3.43 -2.49
N ASN A 126 -9.03 -3.82 -3.77
CA ASN A 126 -8.08 -3.44 -4.81
C ASN A 126 -8.05 -1.92 -5.04
N GLY A 127 -7.05 -1.43 -5.77
CA GLY A 127 -6.95 -0.03 -6.19
C GLY A 127 -6.18 0.14 -7.49
N GLY A 128 -6.36 1.30 -8.12
CA GLY A 128 -5.75 1.66 -9.41
C GLY A 128 -6.51 1.16 -10.64
N MET A 129 -7.73 0.63 -10.48
CA MET A 129 -8.50 0.13 -11.63
C MET A 129 -9.09 1.27 -12.42
N VAL A 130 -9.00 1.23 -13.75
CA VAL A 130 -9.58 2.28 -14.61
C VAL A 130 -10.92 1.88 -15.23
N TYR A 131 -11.22 0.59 -15.25
CA TYR A 131 -12.48 0.04 -15.77
C TYR A 131 -13.28 -0.58 -14.62
N ALA A 132 -14.60 -0.50 -14.73
CA ALA A 132 -15.54 -1.27 -13.93
C ALA A 132 -16.27 -2.26 -14.85
N GLN A 133 -16.76 -3.35 -14.26
CA GLN A 133 -17.49 -4.38 -14.96
C GLN A 133 -18.67 -4.87 -14.12
N ASP A 134 -19.82 -5.05 -14.76
CA ASP A 134 -20.99 -5.71 -14.16
C ASP A 134 -21.70 -6.60 -15.21
N LEU A 135 -22.66 -7.42 -14.76
CA LEU A 135 -23.39 -8.38 -15.61
C LEU A 135 -24.37 -7.73 -16.60
N VAL A 136 -24.72 -6.47 -16.40
CA VAL A 136 -25.75 -5.75 -17.18
C VAL A 136 -25.11 -4.87 -18.26
N ASN A 137 -24.07 -4.13 -17.89
CA ASN A 137 -23.42 -3.10 -18.70
C ASN A 137 -22.07 -3.55 -19.27
N GLY A 138 -21.57 -4.72 -18.87
CA GLY A 138 -20.27 -5.21 -19.30
C GLY A 138 -19.10 -4.35 -18.79
N ARG A 139 -17.94 -4.43 -19.47
CA ARG A 139 -16.74 -3.65 -19.13
C ARG A 139 -16.84 -2.24 -19.71
N ARG A 140 -16.60 -1.23 -18.87
CA ARG A 140 -16.69 0.20 -19.24
C ARG A 140 -15.77 1.07 -18.37
N PRO A 141 -15.44 2.31 -18.79
CA PRO A 141 -14.73 3.26 -17.94
C PRO A 141 -15.42 3.42 -16.58
N GLY A 142 -14.64 3.50 -15.51
CA GLY A 142 -15.17 3.72 -14.16
C GLY A 142 -15.80 5.11 -14.01
N THR A 143 -16.88 5.18 -13.24
CA THR A 143 -17.57 6.42 -12.87
C THR A 143 -17.50 6.67 -11.37
N PHE A 144 -17.86 7.87 -10.92
CA PHE A 144 -17.97 8.16 -9.48
C PHE A 144 -19.06 7.34 -8.81
N ASN A 145 -20.14 7.02 -9.53
CA ASN A 145 -21.16 6.11 -9.03
C ASN A 145 -20.62 4.67 -8.84
N ASP A 146 -19.80 4.17 -9.76
CA ASP A 146 -19.13 2.88 -9.58
C ASP A 146 -18.24 2.90 -8.33
N TYR A 147 -17.44 3.96 -8.18
CA TYR A 147 -16.60 4.15 -7.01
C TYR A 147 -17.39 4.10 -5.70
N GLN A 148 -18.46 4.89 -5.59
CA GLN A 148 -19.32 4.89 -4.41
C GLN A 148 -19.95 3.52 -4.13
N ASN A 149 -20.30 2.76 -5.17
CA ASN A 149 -20.83 1.41 -5.00
C ASN A 149 -19.77 0.45 -4.47
N PHE A 150 -18.52 0.53 -4.96
CA PHE A 150 -17.42 -0.27 -4.43
C PHE A 150 -17.10 0.07 -2.97
N VAL A 151 -17.13 1.35 -2.58
CA VAL A 151 -16.96 1.75 -1.17
C VAL A 151 -18.06 1.14 -0.29
N ARG A 152 -19.33 1.18 -0.73
CA ARG A 152 -20.44 0.55 0.00
C ARG A 152 -20.27 -0.95 0.13
N LEU A 153 -19.80 -1.63 -0.92
CA LEU A 153 -19.52 -3.06 -0.88
C LEU A 153 -18.39 -3.37 0.12
N SER A 154 -17.32 -2.58 0.13
CA SER A 154 -16.23 -2.72 1.10
C SER A 154 -16.69 -2.47 2.53
N GLN A 155 -17.56 -1.49 2.75
CA GLN A 155 -18.17 -1.24 4.06
C GLN A 155 -19.02 -2.44 4.52
N MET A 156 -19.87 -2.97 3.63
CA MET A 156 -20.77 -4.08 3.94
C MET A 156 -20.05 -5.40 4.24
N ALA A 157 -18.85 -5.64 3.69
CA ALA A 157 -18.10 -6.86 3.88
C ALA A 157 -17.24 -6.81 5.15
N PRO A 158 -17.58 -7.50 6.26
CA PRO A 158 -16.81 -7.43 7.50
C PRO A 158 -15.39 -7.98 7.36
N GLN A 159 -15.11 -8.78 6.33
CA GLN A 159 -13.78 -9.33 6.03
C GLN A 159 -12.84 -8.30 5.42
N LEU A 160 -13.35 -7.17 4.90
CA LEU A 160 -12.54 -6.05 4.43
C LEU A 160 -12.39 -5.04 5.57
N HIS A 161 -11.17 -4.85 6.05
CA HIS A 161 -10.85 -4.14 7.28
C HIS A 161 -10.65 -2.64 7.07
N PHE A 162 -10.21 -2.24 5.88
CA PHE A 162 -10.22 -0.85 5.43
C PHE A 162 -11.10 -0.72 4.19
N ALA A 163 -11.69 0.45 4.02
CA ALA A 163 -12.58 0.79 2.92
C ALA A 163 -12.05 2.04 2.24
N ALA A 164 -12.47 2.28 1.00
CA ALA A 164 -12.01 3.41 0.20
C ALA A 164 -10.49 3.40 -0.09
N TRP A 165 -10.20 3.35 -1.37
CA TRP A 165 -8.90 3.60 -1.99
C TRP A 165 -9.21 4.12 -3.41
N GLU A 166 -8.34 4.01 -4.40
CA GLU A 166 -8.74 4.17 -5.80
C GLU A 166 -9.33 2.86 -6.37
N GLN A 167 -10.39 2.34 -5.76
CA GLN A 167 -11.01 1.04 -6.15
C GLN A 167 -11.39 1.00 -7.63
N VAL A 168 -11.84 2.14 -8.15
CA VAL A 168 -11.90 2.45 -9.57
C VAL A 168 -11.68 3.96 -9.75
N ALA A 169 -10.99 4.36 -10.82
CA ALA A 169 -10.80 5.75 -11.19
C ALA A 169 -12.12 6.33 -11.76
N PRO A 170 -12.76 7.31 -11.11
CA PRO A 170 -13.95 7.96 -11.64
C PRO A 170 -13.59 8.92 -12.76
N GLN A 171 -13.68 8.45 -14.00
CA GLN A 171 -13.22 9.18 -15.19
C GLN A 171 -14.18 10.32 -15.60
N ASP A 172 -15.39 10.32 -15.04
CA ASP A 172 -16.40 11.38 -15.12
C ASP A 172 -16.12 12.59 -14.21
N ILE A 173 -15.09 12.51 -13.36
CA ILE A 173 -14.62 13.60 -12.49
C ILE A 173 -13.28 14.15 -12.99
N PRO A 174 -13.10 15.49 -13.05
CA PRO A 174 -11.82 16.12 -13.41
C PRO A 174 -10.65 15.60 -12.57
N VAL A 175 -9.53 15.32 -13.22
CA VAL A 175 -8.34 14.70 -12.59
C VAL A 175 -7.82 15.50 -11.39
N ASN A 176 -7.86 16.83 -11.48
CA ASN A 176 -7.31 17.74 -10.47
C ASN A 176 -8.13 17.85 -9.17
N THR A 177 -9.38 17.38 -9.16
CA THR A 177 -10.24 17.36 -7.95
C THR A 177 -10.68 15.96 -7.56
N ARG A 178 -10.30 14.95 -8.35
CA ARG A 178 -10.77 13.57 -8.22
C ARG A 178 -10.51 12.97 -6.83
N HIS A 179 -9.34 13.23 -6.24
CA HIS A 179 -8.97 12.77 -4.90
C HIS A 179 -9.92 13.31 -3.83
N LEU A 180 -10.35 14.57 -3.95
CA LEU A 180 -11.30 15.19 -3.01
C LEU A 180 -12.65 14.47 -3.02
N HIS A 181 -13.17 14.16 -4.22
CA HIS A 181 -14.43 13.44 -4.36
C HIS A 181 -14.33 12.01 -3.82
N ARG A 182 -13.23 11.31 -4.11
CA ARG A 182 -13.01 9.94 -3.62
C ARG A 182 -12.90 9.90 -2.10
N LEU A 183 -12.05 10.74 -1.51
CA LEU A 183 -11.87 10.78 -0.06
C LEU A 183 -13.13 11.18 0.69
N LEU A 184 -13.88 12.17 0.19
CA LEU A 184 -15.17 12.56 0.78
C LEU A 184 -16.14 11.37 0.80
N ALA A 185 -16.29 10.67 -0.33
CA ALA A 185 -17.14 9.48 -0.38
C ALA A 185 -16.62 8.36 0.53
N GLY A 186 -15.31 8.20 0.70
CA GLY A 186 -14.73 7.28 1.68
C GLY A 186 -15.20 7.58 3.11
N PHE A 187 -15.14 8.85 3.52
CA PHE A 187 -15.56 9.27 4.86
C PHE A 187 -17.09 9.25 5.08
N GLU A 188 -17.88 9.54 4.04
CA GLU A 188 -19.34 9.58 4.13
C GLU A 188 -20.01 8.20 4.01
N LEU A 189 -19.44 7.30 3.20
CA LEU A 189 -20.05 6.01 2.88
C LEU A 189 -19.48 4.83 3.68
N ALA A 190 -18.35 5.03 4.35
CA ALA A 190 -17.72 4.03 5.20
C ALA A 190 -17.35 4.63 6.57
N ASP A 191 -17.15 3.76 7.54
CA ASP A 191 -16.63 4.10 8.86
C ASP A 191 -15.41 3.23 9.25
N LYS A 192 -14.84 2.51 8.27
CA LYS A 192 -13.56 1.79 8.35
C LYS A 192 -12.38 2.73 8.06
N ALA A 193 -11.15 2.25 8.29
CA ALA A 193 -9.93 2.98 7.91
C ALA A 193 -9.92 3.24 6.38
N VAL A 194 -9.28 4.33 5.94
CA VAL A 194 -9.29 4.76 4.53
C VAL A 194 -7.88 4.97 3.97
N MET A 195 -7.74 4.71 2.66
CA MET A 195 -6.55 5.04 1.88
C MET A 195 -6.85 6.11 0.85
N GLU A 196 -5.90 7.03 0.63
CA GLU A 196 -6.05 7.99 -0.47
C GLU A 196 -4.73 8.59 -0.97
N ALA A 197 -4.69 8.75 -2.31
CA ALA A 197 -3.65 9.31 -3.15
C ALA A 197 -2.43 9.97 -2.45
N ALA A 198 -1.32 9.25 -2.36
CA ALA A 198 0.01 9.80 -2.10
C ALA A 198 0.66 10.40 -3.37
N HIS A 199 -0.08 11.26 -4.08
CA HIS A 199 0.30 11.77 -5.39
C HIS A 199 0.80 13.21 -5.36
N GLY A 200 2.05 13.39 -4.92
CA GLY A 200 2.68 14.69 -4.85
C GLY A 200 2.16 15.53 -3.68
N ARG A 201 2.88 16.62 -3.38
CA ARG A 201 2.67 17.41 -2.16
C ARG A 201 1.26 18.02 -2.05
N ILE A 202 0.66 18.45 -3.16
CA ILE A 202 -0.65 19.13 -3.16
C ILE A 202 -1.77 18.14 -2.82
N ILE A 203 -1.92 17.07 -3.60
CA ILE A 203 -2.99 16.08 -3.40
C ILE A 203 -2.88 15.45 -2.02
N THR A 204 -1.67 15.06 -1.60
CA THR A 204 -1.45 14.46 -0.29
C THR A 204 -1.74 15.45 0.85
N SER A 205 -1.43 16.75 0.68
CA SER A 205 -1.80 17.77 1.67
C SER A 205 -3.30 18.00 1.76
N ASP A 206 -4.03 17.94 0.63
CA ASP A 206 -5.49 18.01 0.66
C ASP A 206 -6.09 16.82 1.42
N CYS A 207 -5.56 15.61 1.20
CA CYS A 207 -5.98 14.41 1.92
C CYS A 207 -5.78 14.56 3.43
N LEU A 208 -4.62 15.09 3.86
CA LEU A 208 -4.35 15.39 5.27
C LEU A 208 -5.35 16.39 5.86
N LYS A 209 -5.63 17.50 5.15
CA LYS A 209 -6.61 18.51 5.62
C LYS A 209 -8.02 17.92 5.74
N MET A 210 -8.44 17.08 4.79
CA MET A 210 -9.73 16.40 4.87
C MET A 210 -9.78 15.42 6.05
N ALA A 211 -8.71 14.66 6.29
CA ALA A 211 -8.60 13.80 7.46
C ALA A 211 -8.64 14.61 8.76
N GLU A 212 -7.96 15.75 8.83
CA GLU A 212 -7.97 16.64 10.01
C GLU A 212 -9.38 17.18 10.31
N ILE A 213 -10.18 17.51 9.29
CA ILE A 213 -11.59 17.88 9.48
C ILE A 213 -12.40 16.75 10.13
N VAL A 214 -12.13 15.50 9.76
CA VAL A 214 -12.87 14.33 10.27
C VAL A 214 -12.41 13.91 11.66
N PHE A 215 -11.11 13.95 11.93
CA PHE A 215 -10.51 13.42 13.17
C PHE A 215 -10.13 14.50 14.19
N GLY A 216 -10.16 15.78 13.81
CA GLY A 216 -9.81 16.95 14.64
C GLY A 216 -8.31 17.16 14.83
N SER A 217 -7.54 16.10 15.04
CA SER A 217 -6.07 16.10 15.04
C SER A 217 -5.54 14.83 14.38
N LEU A 218 -4.38 14.96 13.74
CA LEU A 218 -3.63 13.86 13.12
C LEU A 218 -2.49 13.35 14.01
N ASP A 219 -2.39 13.82 15.25
CA ASP A 219 -1.39 13.35 16.22
C ASP A 219 -1.68 11.91 16.68
N GLY A 220 -0.62 11.19 17.04
CA GLY A 220 -0.69 9.81 17.49
C GLY A 220 -0.75 8.81 16.34
N ASP A 221 -1.61 7.80 16.49
CA ASP A 221 -1.79 6.73 15.52
C ASP A 221 -2.37 7.25 14.19
N PRO A 222 -1.94 6.68 13.05
CA PRO A 222 -2.34 7.15 11.73
C PRO A 222 -3.82 6.91 11.45
N VAL A 223 -4.42 7.79 10.64
CA VAL A 223 -5.84 7.71 10.22
C VAL A 223 -5.99 7.54 8.72
N ILE A 224 -4.93 7.84 7.97
CA ILE A 224 -4.88 7.74 6.51
C ILE A 224 -3.50 7.27 6.07
N GLY A 225 -3.40 6.82 4.83
CA GLY A 225 -2.15 6.49 4.20
C GLY A 225 -2.37 6.05 2.76
N ASP A 226 -1.28 5.77 2.06
CA ASP A 226 -1.36 5.23 0.70
C ASP A 226 -0.04 4.58 0.25
N VAL A 227 -0.13 3.90 -0.89
CA VAL A 227 1.00 3.30 -1.57
C VAL A 227 1.93 4.36 -2.14
N ILE A 228 3.22 4.22 -1.81
CA ILE A 228 4.31 4.90 -2.49
C ILE A 228 4.94 3.87 -3.43
N ASN A 229 4.65 3.98 -4.72
CA ASN A 229 5.25 3.08 -5.69
C ASN A 229 6.70 3.50 -5.98
N VAL A 230 7.57 2.52 -6.15
CA VAL A 230 8.90 2.74 -6.73
C VAL A 230 8.79 2.51 -8.23
N ASN A 231 9.33 3.44 -9.02
CA ASN A 231 9.41 3.30 -10.47
C ASN A 231 10.61 2.43 -10.82
N SER A 232 10.43 1.12 -10.67
CA SER A 232 11.49 0.13 -10.87
C SER A 232 12.00 0.14 -12.33
N PRO A 233 13.31 0.00 -12.56
CA PRO A 233 14.35 -0.29 -11.58
C PRO A 233 14.94 0.95 -10.88
N LEU A 234 15.09 0.86 -9.55
CA LEU A 234 15.92 1.73 -8.70
C LEU A 234 15.69 3.23 -8.87
N ARG A 235 14.43 3.66 -9.01
CA ARG A 235 14.09 5.08 -9.17
C ARG A 235 12.80 5.46 -8.46
N PHE A 236 12.86 6.58 -7.75
CA PHE A 236 11.70 7.23 -7.13
C PHE A 236 11.39 8.53 -7.88
N ASP A 237 10.17 8.66 -8.40
CA ASP A 237 9.71 9.89 -9.06
C ASP A 237 9.28 10.98 -8.06
N ASP A 238 9.30 12.22 -8.51
CA ASP A 238 8.98 13.42 -7.74
C ASP A 238 7.58 13.40 -7.13
N ARG A 239 6.60 12.85 -7.86
CA ARG A 239 5.21 12.74 -7.42
C ARG A 239 5.09 11.76 -6.24
N MET A 240 5.67 10.56 -6.36
CA MET A 240 5.68 9.59 -5.26
C MET A 240 6.49 10.08 -4.05
N LEU A 241 7.64 10.73 -4.28
CA LEU A 241 8.45 11.32 -3.20
C LEU A 241 7.74 12.45 -2.48
N GLY A 242 7.04 13.31 -3.21
CA GLY A 242 6.21 14.36 -2.63
C GLY A 242 5.11 13.80 -1.72
N GLY A 243 4.46 12.72 -2.13
CA GLY A 243 3.47 12.02 -1.31
C GLY A 243 4.09 11.37 -0.06
N LEU A 244 5.21 10.65 -0.23
CA LEU A 244 5.96 10.00 0.85
C LEU A 244 6.33 11.01 1.94
N LEU A 245 7.02 12.10 1.56
CA LEU A 245 7.50 13.10 2.52
C LEU A 245 6.35 13.81 3.24
N THR A 246 5.24 14.06 2.53
CA THR A 246 4.05 14.72 3.10
C THR A 246 3.38 13.83 4.14
N TYR A 247 3.11 12.55 3.82
CA TYR A 247 2.50 11.62 4.78
C TYR A 247 3.43 11.25 5.93
N ALA A 248 4.71 10.96 5.65
CA ALA A 248 5.69 10.61 6.68
C ALA A 248 5.79 11.70 7.75
N ARG A 249 5.91 12.98 7.36
CA ARG A 249 5.96 14.10 8.30
C ARG A 249 4.69 14.23 9.13
N ALA A 250 3.53 14.01 8.51
CA ALA A 250 2.24 14.01 9.19
C ALA A 250 2.00 12.74 10.03
N GLY A 251 2.91 11.76 10.04
CA GLY A 251 2.77 10.52 10.81
C GLY A 251 1.72 9.57 10.26
N GLN A 252 1.41 9.70 8.97
CA GLN A 252 0.44 8.88 8.26
C GLN A 252 1.13 7.70 7.56
N VAL A 253 0.37 6.66 7.23
CA VAL A 253 0.94 5.39 6.75
C VAL A 253 1.49 5.55 5.34
N THR A 254 2.72 5.05 5.12
CA THR A 254 3.29 4.88 3.78
C THR A 254 3.55 3.41 3.48
N PHE A 255 3.09 2.93 2.33
CA PHE A 255 3.33 1.56 1.88
C PHE A 255 4.37 1.60 0.76
N ILE A 256 5.63 1.36 1.09
CA ILE A 256 6.71 1.44 0.11
C ILE A 256 6.66 0.20 -0.77
N THR A 257 6.17 0.33 -2.00
CA THR A 257 5.88 -0.80 -2.88
C THR A 257 6.69 -0.69 -4.18
N PRO A 258 7.80 -1.42 -4.30
CA PRO A 258 8.42 -1.68 -5.58
C PRO A 258 7.45 -2.38 -6.53
N PHE A 259 7.36 -1.91 -7.77
CA PHE A 259 6.50 -2.49 -8.80
C PHE A 259 7.38 -3.19 -9.84
N ILE A 260 7.58 -4.49 -9.67
CA ILE A 260 8.55 -5.26 -10.46
C ILE A 260 7.83 -6.33 -11.28
N LEU A 261 8.09 -6.27 -12.58
CA LEU A 261 7.82 -7.34 -13.53
C LEU A 261 9.16 -7.95 -13.95
N ALA A 262 9.51 -9.11 -13.38
CA ALA A 262 10.74 -9.84 -13.68
C ALA A 262 10.81 -10.17 -15.17
N GLY A 263 11.95 -9.80 -15.79
CA GLY A 263 12.15 -9.86 -17.23
C GLY A 263 11.85 -8.54 -17.97
N ALA A 264 11.33 -7.52 -17.29
CA ALA A 264 11.11 -6.18 -17.84
C ALA A 264 11.69 -5.07 -16.94
N MET A 265 11.29 -5.02 -15.67
CA MET A 265 11.68 -3.99 -14.69
C MET A 265 12.74 -4.47 -13.70
N SER A 266 13.08 -5.75 -13.75
CA SER A 266 14.20 -6.37 -13.06
C SER A 266 14.76 -7.50 -13.93
N PRO A 267 15.95 -8.04 -13.61
CA PRO A 267 16.41 -9.29 -14.22
C PRO A 267 15.35 -10.39 -14.09
N VAL A 268 15.34 -11.32 -15.05
CA VAL A 268 14.35 -12.40 -15.13
C VAL A 268 14.47 -13.43 -14.00
N THR A 269 15.64 -13.51 -13.35
CA THR A 269 15.86 -14.46 -12.26
C THR A 269 15.22 -13.94 -10.96
N MET A 270 14.45 -14.80 -10.31
CA MET A 270 13.69 -14.39 -9.12
C MET A 270 14.58 -13.93 -7.95
N ALA A 271 15.76 -14.54 -7.77
CA ALA A 271 16.70 -14.09 -6.73
C ALA A 271 17.17 -12.64 -6.96
N ALA A 272 17.43 -12.25 -8.21
CA ALA A 272 17.81 -10.88 -8.54
C ALA A 272 16.61 -9.92 -8.39
N ALA A 273 15.41 -10.34 -8.81
CA ALA A 273 14.19 -9.58 -8.60
C ALA A 273 13.90 -9.34 -7.10
N PHE A 274 14.13 -10.34 -6.25
CA PHE A 274 13.98 -10.20 -4.80
C PHE A 274 15.00 -9.23 -4.19
N ALA A 275 16.27 -9.31 -4.61
CA ALA A 275 17.30 -8.38 -4.14
C ALA A 275 16.99 -6.94 -4.56
N GLN A 276 16.54 -6.73 -5.80
CA GLN A 276 16.13 -5.41 -6.28
C GLN A 276 14.89 -4.89 -5.55
N GLN A 277 13.82 -5.72 -5.40
CA GLN A 277 12.62 -5.35 -4.63
C GLN A 277 13.02 -4.89 -3.23
N ASN A 278 13.86 -5.67 -2.56
CA ASN A 278 14.25 -5.40 -1.19
C ASN A 278 15.11 -4.12 -1.09
N ALA A 279 16.05 -3.90 -2.01
CA ALA A 279 16.81 -2.66 -2.09
C ALA A 279 15.88 -1.44 -2.25
N GLU A 280 14.97 -1.48 -3.22
CA GLU A 280 14.01 -0.40 -3.47
C GLU A 280 13.09 -0.15 -2.27
N ALA A 281 12.54 -1.19 -1.66
CA ALA A 281 11.70 -1.06 -0.48
C ALA A 281 12.46 -0.43 0.70
N LEU A 282 13.67 -0.92 1.01
CA LEU A 282 14.47 -0.40 2.11
C LEU A 282 14.89 1.05 1.90
N ALA A 283 15.22 1.46 0.67
CA ALA A 283 15.56 2.84 0.37
C ALA A 283 14.38 3.78 0.64
N GLY A 284 13.15 3.40 0.23
CA GLY A 284 11.95 4.20 0.53
C GLY A 284 11.59 4.19 2.01
N ILE A 285 11.71 3.04 2.69
CA ILE A 285 11.46 2.92 4.14
C ILE A 285 12.42 3.82 4.93
N ALA A 286 13.71 3.78 4.58
CA ALA A 286 14.71 4.64 5.20
C ALA A 286 14.40 6.11 4.95
N LEU A 287 14.03 6.52 3.74
CA LEU A 287 13.62 7.90 3.47
C LEU A 287 12.40 8.32 4.31
N THR A 288 11.41 7.45 4.50
CA THR A 288 10.28 7.70 5.41
C THR A 288 10.76 7.99 6.83
N GLN A 289 11.68 7.17 7.35
CA GLN A 289 12.24 7.34 8.70
C GLN A 289 13.15 8.57 8.82
N LEU A 290 13.89 8.95 7.77
CA LEU A 290 14.65 10.21 7.75
C LEU A 290 13.75 11.43 7.70
N ALA A 291 12.56 11.33 7.08
CA ALA A 291 11.57 12.39 7.08
C ALA A 291 10.91 12.58 8.45
N ARG A 292 10.63 11.47 9.15
CA ARG A 292 10.17 11.43 10.54
C ARG A 292 10.47 10.07 11.17
N PRO A 293 11.38 9.98 12.14
CA PRO A 293 11.64 8.74 12.87
C PRO A 293 10.37 8.25 13.58
N GLY A 294 10.08 6.95 13.48
CA GLY A 294 8.88 6.34 14.03
C GLY A 294 7.62 6.52 13.17
N ALA A 295 7.72 7.13 11.97
CA ALA A 295 6.58 7.24 11.07
C ALA A 295 6.09 5.84 10.66
N PRO A 296 4.77 5.55 10.70
CA PRO A 296 4.21 4.27 10.29
C PRO A 296 4.53 3.95 8.83
N VAL A 297 5.21 2.82 8.61
CA VAL A 297 5.65 2.39 7.29
C VAL A 297 5.44 0.89 7.14
N ILE A 298 5.02 0.48 5.95
CA ILE A 298 4.77 -0.91 5.60
C ILE A 298 5.70 -1.28 4.45
N TYR A 299 6.41 -2.40 4.59
CA TYR A 299 7.14 -3.02 3.50
C TYR A 299 6.12 -3.54 2.48
N GLY A 300 6.10 -2.99 1.28
CA GLY A 300 5.28 -3.46 0.17
C GLY A 300 6.04 -4.38 -0.78
N GLY A 301 5.36 -5.39 -1.31
CA GLY A 301 5.88 -6.25 -2.38
C GLY A 301 4.87 -6.42 -3.52
N PHE A 302 5.18 -5.87 -4.69
CA PHE A 302 4.49 -6.17 -5.94
C PHE A 302 5.52 -6.66 -6.96
N THR A 303 5.94 -7.92 -6.82
CA THR A 303 6.83 -8.59 -7.77
C THR A 303 6.11 -9.77 -8.41
N THR A 304 6.14 -9.81 -9.73
CA THR A 304 5.72 -10.96 -10.54
C THR A 304 6.56 -11.03 -11.82
N ASN A 305 6.22 -11.89 -12.78
CA ASN A 305 6.95 -12.01 -14.04
C ASN A 305 6.11 -11.50 -15.23
N VAL A 306 6.79 -11.23 -16.34
CA VAL A 306 6.12 -11.09 -17.63
C VAL A 306 5.86 -12.46 -18.25
N ASP A 307 4.79 -12.58 -19.03
CA ASP A 307 4.65 -13.67 -19.97
C ASP A 307 5.58 -13.44 -21.18
N LEU A 308 6.57 -14.32 -21.37
CA LEU A 308 7.58 -14.13 -22.42
C LEU A 308 7.01 -14.21 -23.85
N LYS A 309 5.82 -14.78 -24.04
CA LYS A 309 5.17 -14.87 -25.35
C LYS A 309 4.48 -13.56 -25.74
N SER A 310 3.75 -12.94 -24.82
CA SER A 310 2.95 -11.73 -25.08
C SER A 310 3.59 -10.44 -24.57
N GLY A 311 4.60 -10.53 -23.69
CA GLY A 311 5.18 -9.41 -22.97
C GLY A 311 4.24 -8.79 -21.92
N SER A 312 3.07 -9.37 -21.68
CA SER A 312 2.09 -8.85 -20.74
C SER A 312 2.45 -9.21 -19.29
N PRO A 313 2.02 -8.42 -18.29
CA PRO A 313 2.09 -8.82 -16.89
C PRO A 313 1.36 -10.15 -16.67
N ALA A 314 2.01 -11.12 -16.04
CA ALA A 314 1.40 -12.39 -15.69
C ALA A 314 1.06 -12.40 -14.20
N PHE A 315 -0.10 -12.96 -13.85
CA PHE A 315 -0.54 -13.12 -12.46
C PHE A 315 -0.97 -14.57 -12.21
N GLY A 316 -0.94 -15.00 -10.95
CA GLY A 316 -1.23 -16.39 -10.58
C GLY A 316 -0.12 -17.39 -10.94
N THR A 317 1.06 -16.89 -11.29
CA THR A 317 2.27 -17.65 -11.60
C THR A 317 3.01 -18.11 -10.34
N PRO A 318 3.79 -19.21 -10.40
CA PRO A 318 4.69 -19.61 -9.30
C PRO A 318 5.62 -18.49 -8.83
N GLU A 319 6.17 -17.70 -9.75
CA GLU A 319 7.09 -16.59 -9.49
C GLU A 319 6.45 -15.51 -8.60
N GLY A 320 5.22 -15.11 -8.92
CA GLY A 320 4.42 -14.20 -8.08
C GLY A 320 4.13 -14.77 -6.69
N ALA A 321 3.87 -16.08 -6.59
CA ALA A 321 3.67 -16.74 -5.29
C ALA A 321 4.97 -16.77 -4.46
N TRP A 322 6.12 -17.05 -5.09
CA TRP A 322 7.42 -16.99 -4.42
C TRP A 322 7.74 -15.57 -3.95
N ALA A 323 7.49 -14.56 -4.78
CA ALA A 323 7.68 -13.16 -4.41
C ALA A 323 6.86 -12.76 -3.18
N LEU A 324 5.59 -13.19 -3.12
CA LEU A 324 4.74 -12.96 -1.95
C LEU A 324 5.34 -13.55 -0.67
N LEU A 325 5.76 -14.81 -0.72
CA LEU A 325 6.29 -15.54 0.44
C LEU A 325 7.65 -14.99 0.89
N VAL A 326 8.57 -14.77 -0.05
CA VAL A 326 9.92 -14.24 0.23
C VAL A 326 9.85 -12.80 0.72
N GLY A 327 8.99 -11.96 0.13
CA GLY A 327 8.75 -10.60 0.61
C GLY A 327 8.27 -10.58 2.06
N GLY A 328 7.35 -11.48 2.42
CA GLY A 328 6.89 -11.63 3.80
C GLY A 328 7.99 -12.09 4.76
N GLN A 329 8.90 -12.99 4.32
CA GLN A 329 10.07 -13.38 5.12
C GLN A 329 11.05 -12.21 5.31
N LEU A 330 11.33 -11.45 4.27
CA LEU A 330 12.21 -10.27 4.33
C LEU A 330 11.64 -9.18 5.24
N ALA A 331 10.35 -8.88 5.13
CA ALA A 331 9.70 -7.92 6.03
C ALA A 331 9.86 -8.34 7.51
N ARG A 332 9.68 -9.63 7.83
CA ARG A 332 9.94 -10.17 9.17
C ARG A 332 11.42 -10.08 9.57
N PHE A 333 12.35 -10.30 8.64
CA PHE A 333 13.78 -10.17 8.88
C PHE A 333 14.16 -8.76 9.37
N TYR A 334 13.47 -7.71 8.88
CA TYR A 334 13.64 -6.33 9.34
C TYR A 334 12.65 -5.89 10.43
N ASN A 335 11.82 -6.81 10.94
CA ASN A 335 10.77 -6.51 11.92
C ASN A 335 9.77 -5.43 11.44
N LEU A 336 9.35 -5.50 10.18
CA LEU A 336 8.41 -4.57 9.55
C LEU A 336 7.07 -5.25 9.21
N PRO A 337 5.95 -4.52 9.25
CA PRO A 337 4.71 -4.98 8.65
C PRO A 337 4.86 -5.20 7.14
N TYR A 338 4.10 -6.15 6.59
CA TYR A 338 4.17 -6.52 5.18
C TYR A 338 2.83 -6.33 4.45
N ARG A 339 2.88 -5.68 3.30
CA ARG A 339 1.80 -5.66 2.30
C ARG A 339 2.23 -6.48 1.09
N GLY A 340 1.53 -7.58 0.85
CA GLY A 340 1.72 -8.44 -0.32
C GLY A 340 0.60 -8.34 -1.35
N SER A 341 0.64 -9.23 -2.32
CA SER A 341 -0.43 -9.46 -3.30
C SER A 341 -1.75 -9.93 -2.67
N GLY A 342 -2.84 -9.82 -3.42
CA GLY A 342 -4.21 -10.21 -3.06
C GLY A 342 -4.97 -10.79 -4.25
N SER A 343 -6.29 -10.89 -4.16
CA SER A 343 -7.17 -11.38 -5.25
C SER A 343 -7.94 -10.26 -5.92
#